data_AF-A0A7G6VSL9-F1
#
_entry.id   AF-A0A7G6VSL9-F1
#
_cell.length_a   1.000
_cell.length_b   1.000
_cell.length_c   1.000
_cell.angle_alpha   90.00
_cell.angle_beta   90.00
_cell.angle_gamma   90.00
#
_symmetry.space_group_name_H-M   'P 1'
#
loop_
_entity.id
_entity.type
_entity.pdbx_description
1 polymer ?
#
loop_
_entity_poly.entity_id
_entity_poly.type
_entity_poly.pdbx_seq_one_letter_code
_entity_poly.pdbx_strand_id
1 'polypeptide(L)'
;MTFAANVQADFGKMDPVTRMTLTELAGFQSIADHHITFSLTLACPLSCSHCIVNASPLLKHTTMLIESARDYASQMPGLAAAGIRSMSFTGGEPFLARPQLKVMSEAAAAVGIHCGVVTAGHWANKREAADRLVREFAAIESWDVSIDSYHLDWVEMETVVNAICAARDAGRTVSVRFTYTDPPTDRDLAIHKAITKIEGVKIASQRVRAEGRAEKLKLEKSDKYSPYLKPCLTQGMVVRYDGSVAPCCLNLVESRDHPFQFGDARTRPLTEVHRDYRVQPLLKLIRTMGFAELVDWLEADGLIDPTDLPDDACDLCSAVMQRPDVTKRLIEIVSEPAMELRIAMLASRVLGEHEMLHDVQARNAGRFPPHEAKLVDEYLKAIDPDGEVGAYA
;
A
#
# COMPACT_ATOMS: atom_id res chain seq x y z
N MET A 1 2.47 37.58 7.70
CA MET A 1 2.01 36.58 8.69
C MET A 1 0.72 35.86 8.28
N THR A 2 -0.10 36.38 7.36
CA THR A 2 -1.38 35.78 6.92
C THR A 2 -1.29 34.81 5.73
N PHE A 3 -0.15 34.75 5.02
CA PHE A 3 0.03 33.87 3.84
C PHE A 3 0.54 32.46 4.21
N ALA A 4 1.44 32.37 5.18
CA ALA A 4 1.91 31.09 5.74
C ALA A 4 0.78 30.35 6.48
N ALA A 5 -0.07 31.10 7.22
CA ALA A 5 -1.19 30.53 7.97
C ALA A 5 -2.24 29.83 7.08
N ASN A 6 -2.51 30.33 5.87
CA ASN A 6 -3.48 29.72 4.96
C ASN A 6 -2.96 28.47 4.25
N VAL A 7 -1.65 28.43 3.95
CA VAL A 7 -1.01 27.26 3.35
C VAL A 7 -0.86 26.16 4.40
N GLN A 8 -0.45 26.51 5.63
CA GLN A 8 -0.38 25.60 6.77
C GLN A 8 -1.77 25.09 7.20
N ALA A 9 -2.85 25.85 6.94
CA ALA A 9 -4.23 25.40 7.15
C ALA A 9 -4.70 24.37 6.11
N ASP A 10 -4.18 24.37 4.88
CA ASP A 10 -4.48 23.32 3.91
C ASP A 10 -3.70 22.03 4.22
N PHE A 11 -2.44 22.12 4.68
CA PHE A 11 -1.71 20.96 5.23
C PHE A 11 -2.29 20.49 6.58
N GLY A 12 -2.82 21.38 7.41
CA GLY A 12 -3.51 21.04 8.66
C GLY A 12 -4.89 20.40 8.43
N LYS A 13 -5.48 20.56 7.24
CA LYS A 13 -6.65 19.81 6.77
C LYS A 13 -6.28 18.48 6.08
N MET A 14 -4.99 18.23 5.84
CA MET A 14 -4.47 16.98 5.25
C MET A 14 -4.27 15.85 6.28
N ASP A 15 -4.88 15.93 7.46
CA ASP A 15 -5.21 14.71 8.21
C ASP A 15 -6.68 14.33 7.92
N PRO A 16 -6.98 13.74 6.74
CA PRO A 16 -8.35 13.32 6.41
C PRO A 16 -8.88 12.28 7.42
N VAL A 17 -8.00 11.64 8.19
CA VAL A 17 -8.32 10.49 9.03
C VAL A 17 -9.23 10.85 10.21
N THR A 18 -9.20 12.09 10.72
CA THR A 18 -10.08 12.50 11.83
C THR A 18 -11.52 12.84 11.42
N ARG A 19 -11.86 12.80 10.12
CA ARG A 19 -13.20 13.15 9.61
C ARG A 19 -13.90 12.06 8.81
N MET A 20 -13.30 10.89 8.67
CA MET A 20 -13.91 9.78 7.92
C MET A 20 -15.03 9.13 8.72
N THR A 21 -16.16 8.92 8.07
CA THR A 21 -17.21 8.01 8.57
C THR A 21 -16.70 6.57 8.57
N LEU A 22 -17.32 5.69 9.37
CA LEU A 22 -16.99 4.25 9.34
C LEU A 22 -17.16 3.64 7.94
N THR A 23 -18.15 4.10 7.17
CA THR A 23 -18.37 3.65 5.78
C THR A 23 -17.24 4.09 4.86
N GLU A 24 -16.75 5.32 4.98
CA GLU A 24 -15.60 5.79 4.21
C GLU A 24 -14.34 5.02 4.61
N LEU A 25 -14.09 4.82 5.91
CA LEU A 25 -12.95 4.05 6.39
C LEU A 25 -12.99 2.61 5.86
N ALA A 26 -14.13 1.94 5.97
CA ALA A 26 -14.33 0.58 5.44
C ALA A 26 -14.13 0.54 3.92
N GLY A 27 -14.67 1.52 3.18
CA GLY A 27 -14.48 1.62 1.73
C GLY A 27 -13.03 1.87 1.30
N PHE A 28 -12.27 2.67 2.06
CA PHE A 28 -10.84 2.85 1.82
C PHE A 28 -10.05 1.59 2.14
N GLN A 29 -10.41 0.91 3.22
CA GLN A 29 -9.71 -0.29 3.65
C GLN A 29 -10.03 -1.52 2.80
N SER A 30 -11.21 -1.60 2.18
CA SER A 30 -11.58 -2.72 1.31
C SER A 30 -10.69 -2.83 0.06
N ILE A 31 -10.02 -1.73 -0.33
CA ILE A 31 -9.03 -1.73 -1.41
C ILE A 31 -7.96 -2.80 -1.13
N ALA A 32 -7.52 -2.94 0.12
CA ALA A 32 -6.47 -3.87 0.51
C ALA A 32 -6.79 -5.34 0.17
N ASP A 33 -8.07 -5.70 0.12
CA ASP A 33 -8.56 -7.06 -0.15
C ASP A 33 -8.87 -7.29 -1.65
N HIS A 34 -8.87 -6.22 -2.46
CA HIS A 34 -9.25 -6.26 -3.89
C HIS A 34 -8.17 -5.68 -4.82
N HIS A 35 -6.98 -5.43 -4.30
CA HIS A 35 -5.88 -4.79 -5.00
C HIS A 35 -4.55 -5.52 -4.77
N ILE A 36 -3.78 -5.68 -5.85
CA ILE A 36 -2.39 -6.17 -5.80
C ILE A 36 -1.48 -5.17 -6.49
N THR A 37 -0.36 -4.82 -5.86
CA THR A 37 0.70 -4.03 -6.48
C THR A 37 1.84 -4.94 -6.94
N PHE A 38 2.46 -4.60 -8.08
CA PHE A 38 3.70 -5.21 -8.55
C PHE A 38 4.83 -4.18 -8.61
N SER A 39 5.89 -4.39 -7.84
CA SER A 39 7.14 -3.65 -7.97
C SER A 39 8.02 -4.35 -9.00
N LEU A 40 8.02 -3.86 -10.25
CA LEU A 40 8.58 -4.59 -11.40
C LEU A 40 10.11 -4.53 -11.46
N THR A 41 10.72 -3.50 -10.90
CA THR A 41 12.16 -3.25 -11.00
C THR A 41 12.63 -2.24 -9.96
N LEU A 42 13.90 -2.23 -9.54
CA LEU A 42 14.51 -1.05 -8.86
C LEU A 42 15.35 -0.20 -9.81
N ALA A 43 15.36 -0.51 -11.11
CA ALA A 43 15.90 0.37 -12.13
C ALA A 43 15.06 1.66 -12.17
N CYS A 44 15.71 2.81 -12.08
CA CYS A 44 15.07 4.12 -12.21
C CYS A 44 16.05 5.05 -12.93
N PRO A 45 15.59 5.97 -13.80
CA PRO A 45 16.48 7.00 -14.35
C PRO A 45 16.85 8.07 -13.31
N LEU A 46 16.09 8.15 -12.21
CA LEU A 46 16.30 9.09 -11.12
C LEU A 46 17.05 8.43 -9.96
N SER A 47 17.71 9.23 -9.13
CA SER A 47 18.22 8.80 -7.82
C SER A 47 17.79 9.78 -6.72
N CYS A 48 16.48 10.04 -6.62
CA CYS A 48 15.90 10.96 -5.63
C CYS A 48 16.37 10.64 -4.21
N SER A 49 16.76 11.66 -3.44
CA SER A 49 17.33 11.48 -2.10
C SER A 49 16.34 10.92 -1.08
N HIS A 50 15.02 11.03 -1.33
CA HIS A 50 13.97 10.50 -0.45
C HIS A 50 13.47 9.10 -0.84
N CYS A 51 14.04 8.47 -1.86
CA CYS A 51 13.48 7.23 -2.42
C CYS A 51 13.50 6.08 -1.40
N ILE A 52 12.29 5.64 -1.03
CA ILE A 52 12.06 4.59 -0.03
C ILE A 52 12.61 3.22 -0.45
N VAL A 53 12.57 2.90 -1.75
CA VAL A 53 13.03 1.61 -2.28
C VAL A 53 14.48 1.60 -2.75
N ASN A 54 15.22 2.70 -2.52
CA ASN A 54 16.59 2.86 -2.98
C ASN A 54 16.79 2.68 -4.52
N ALA A 55 15.75 2.85 -5.33
CA ALA A 55 15.83 2.69 -6.79
C ALA A 55 16.84 3.64 -7.44
N SER A 56 17.52 3.20 -8.50
CA SER A 56 18.64 3.94 -9.10
C SER A 56 18.97 3.48 -10.53
N PRO A 57 19.66 4.31 -11.35
CA PRO A 57 20.18 3.88 -12.64
C PRO A 57 21.21 2.75 -12.55
N LEU A 58 21.78 2.50 -11.37
CA LEU A 58 22.75 1.43 -11.12
C LEU A 58 22.09 0.06 -10.90
N LEU A 59 20.79 0.03 -10.61
CA LEU A 59 20.05 -1.19 -10.27
C LEU A 59 19.33 -1.82 -11.47
N LYS A 60 19.85 -1.62 -12.69
CA LYS A 60 19.25 -2.16 -13.94
C LYS A 60 19.05 -3.68 -13.93
N HIS A 61 19.88 -4.40 -13.17
CA HIS A 61 19.83 -5.86 -13.04
C HIS A 61 18.72 -6.34 -12.08
N THR A 62 18.10 -5.44 -11.31
CA THR A 62 17.02 -5.76 -10.36
C THR A 62 15.66 -5.60 -11.03
N THR A 63 15.41 -6.38 -12.08
CA THR A 63 14.15 -6.34 -12.85
C THR A 63 13.52 -7.72 -12.84
N MET A 64 12.20 -7.77 -12.68
CA MET A 64 11.42 -9.00 -12.70
C MET A 64 11.72 -9.80 -13.97
N LEU A 65 11.92 -11.11 -13.81
CA LEU A 65 12.10 -12.01 -14.95
C LEU A 65 10.84 -12.00 -15.82
N ILE A 66 11.01 -11.96 -17.13
CA ILE A 66 9.87 -11.95 -18.06
C ILE A 66 9.07 -13.26 -17.96
N GLU A 67 9.71 -14.36 -17.62
CA GLU A 67 9.09 -15.65 -17.36
C GLU A 67 8.15 -15.57 -16.16
N SER A 68 8.58 -14.93 -15.06
CA SER A 68 7.72 -14.69 -13.88
C SER A 68 6.54 -13.78 -14.23
N ALA A 69 6.77 -12.72 -15.01
CA ALA A 69 5.68 -11.83 -15.45
C ALA A 69 4.65 -12.55 -16.33
N ARG A 70 5.10 -13.46 -17.21
CA ARG A 70 4.21 -14.31 -18.03
C ARG A 70 3.43 -15.30 -17.18
N ASP A 71 4.07 -15.90 -16.18
CA ASP A 71 3.41 -16.78 -15.22
C ASP A 71 2.32 -16.02 -14.46
N TYR A 72 2.65 -14.86 -13.88
CA TYR A 72 1.68 -14.00 -13.20
C TYR A 72 0.53 -13.57 -14.11
N ALA A 73 0.82 -13.21 -15.37
CA ALA A 73 -0.18 -12.88 -16.37
C ALA A 73 -1.16 -14.05 -16.63
N SER A 74 -0.69 -15.30 -16.60
CA SER A 74 -1.55 -16.48 -16.77
C SER A 74 -2.51 -16.71 -15.60
N GLN A 75 -2.20 -16.16 -14.42
CA GLN A 75 -2.99 -16.32 -13.19
C GLN A 75 -4.10 -15.26 -13.04
N MET A 76 -4.16 -14.25 -13.91
CA MET A 76 -5.14 -13.14 -13.82
C MET A 76 -6.61 -13.59 -13.76
N PRO A 77 -7.08 -14.62 -14.50
CA PRO A 77 -8.45 -15.12 -14.36
C PRO A 77 -8.76 -15.63 -12.94
N GLY A 78 -7.80 -16.33 -12.32
CA GLY A 78 -7.94 -16.82 -10.95
C GLY A 78 -8.01 -15.68 -9.94
N LEU A 79 -7.19 -14.64 -10.12
CA LEU A 79 -7.23 -13.45 -9.28
C LEU A 79 -8.56 -12.68 -9.42
N ALA A 80 -9.07 -12.52 -10.64
CA ALA A 80 -10.37 -11.90 -10.88
C ALA A 80 -11.50 -12.68 -10.20
N ALA A 81 -11.49 -14.01 -10.31
CA ALA A 81 -12.44 -14.90 -9.64
C ALA A 81 -12.34 -14.81 -8.11
N ALA A 82 -11.12 -14.67 -7.57
CA ALA A 82 -10.85 -14.47 -6.15
C ALA A 82 -11.14 -13.05 -5.63
N GLY A 83 -11.76 -12.19 -6.45
CA GLY A 83 -12.21 -10.88 -5.99
C GLY A 83 -11.24 -9.72 -6.26
N ILE A 84 -10.10 -9.92 -6.93
CA ILE A 84 -9.24 -8.81 -7.33
C ILE A 84 -9.96 -7.96 -8.39
N ARG A 85 -9.94 -6.64 -8.20
CA ARG A 85 -10.58 -5.66 -9.08
C ARG A 85 -9.61 -4.64 -9.62
N SER A 86 -8.46 -4.45 -8.97
CA SER A 86 -7.46 -3.49 -9.43
C SER A 86 -6.04 -4.00 -9.22
N MET A 87 -5.12 -3.47 -10.04
CA MET A 87 -3.71 -3.78 -9.99
C MET A 87 -2.89 -2.52 -10.26
N SER A 88 -1.83 -2.31 -9.48
CA SER A 88 -0.89 -1.20 -9.71
C SER A 88 0.50 -1.70 -10.05
N PHE A 89 1.17 -1.03 -10.98
CA PHE A 89 2.56 -1.29 -11.34
C PHE A 89 3.46 -0.15 -10.88
N THR A 90 4.54 -0.50 -10.19
CA THR A 90 5.50 0.43 -9.60
C THR A 90 6.91 -0.15 -9.63
N GLY A 91 7.81 0.38 -8.81
CA GLY A 91 9.20 -0.03 -8.63
C GLY A 91 10.10 1.18 -8.45
N GLY A 92 11.21 1.20 -9.18
CA GLY A 92 11.92 2.43 -9.52
C GLY A 92 11.16 3.18 -10.60
N GLU A 93 11.21 2.67 -11.83
CA GLU A 93 10.43 3.18 -12.95
C GLU A 93 9.86 2.01 -13.77
N PRO A 94 8.54 1.75 -13.70
CA PRO A 94 7.93 0.59 -14.36
C PRO A 94 8.11 0.60 -15.89
N PHE A 95 8.26 1.77 -16.53
CA PHE A 95 8.53 1.85 -17.97
C PHE A 95 9.96 1.45 -18.39
N LEU A 96 10.83 1.08 -17.44
CA LEU A 96 12.08 0.37 -17.73
C LEU A 96 11.89 -1.15 -17.79
N ALA A 97 10.79 -1.68 -17.24
CA ALA A 97 10.38 -3.08 -17.30
C ALA A 97 9.23 -3.29 -18.32
N ARG A 98 9.36 -2.68 -19.51
CA ARG A 98 8.28 -2.61 -20.52
C ARG A 98 7.66 -3.98 -20.87
N PRO A 99 8.45 -5.05 -21.15
CA PRO A 99 7.87 -6.34 -21.49
C PRO A 99 6.99 -6.93 -20.38
N GLN A 100 7.42 -6.79 -19.12
CA GLN A 100 6.72 -7.27 -17.93
C GLN A 100 5.45 -6.46 -17.69
N LEU A 101 5.57 -5.13 -17.71
CA LEU A 101 4.42 -4.22 -17.57
C LEU A 101 3.36 -4.51 -18.65
N LYS A 102 3.77 -4.67 -19.90
CA LYS A 102 2.85 -4.90 -21.02
C LYS A 102 2.11 -6.23 -20.88
N VAL A 103 2.83 -7.35 -20.70
CA VAL A 103 2.20 -8.68 -20.64
C VAL A 103 1.24 -8.81 -19.46
N MET A 104 1.59 -8.24 -18.29
CA MET A 104 0.76 -8.32 -17.10
C MET A 104 -0.46 -7.41 -17.18
N SER A 105 -0.29 -6.16 -17.60
CA SER A 105 -1.41 -5.21 -17.71
C SER A 105 -2.42 -5.62 -18.78
N GLU A 106 -1.97 -6.15 -19.92
CA GLU A 106 -2.86 -6.65 -20.97
C GLU A 106 -3.67 -7.87 -20.49
N ALA A 107 -3.03 -8.81 -19.78
CA ALA A 107 -3.71 -9.97 -19.23
C ALA A 107 -4.72 -9.60 -18.13
N ALA A 108 -4.35 -8.66 -17.25
CA ALA A 108 -5.24 -8.15 -16.20
C ALA A 108 -6.46 -7.42 -16.80
N ALA A 109 -6.24 -6.51 -17.75
CA ALA A 109 -7.34 -5.81 -18.43
C ALA A 109 -8.27 -6.75 -19.20
N ALA A 110 -7.73 -7.84 -19.80
CA ALA A 110 -8.52 -8.83 -20.53
C ALA A 110 -9.55 -9.57 -19.65
N VAL A 111 -9.33 -9.62 -18.33
CA VAL A 111 -10.26 -10.20 -17.35
C VAL A 111 -10.99 -9.16 -16.51
N GLY A 112 -10.92 -7.88 -16.90
CA GLY A 112 -11.62 -6.77 -16.25
C GLY A 112 -10.96 -6.25 -14.97
N ILE A 113 -9.68 -6.56 -14.72
CA ILE A 113 -8.92 -5.95 -13.61
C ILE A 113 -8.41 -4.57 -14.06
N HIS A 114 -8.78 -3.54 -13.31
CA HIS A 114 -8.37 -2.16 -13.56
C HIS A 114 -6.87 -1.95 -13.31
N CYS A 115 -6.13 -1.47 -14.29
CA CYS A 115 -4.68 -1.31 -14.18
C CYS A 115 -4.24 0.15 -13.96
N GLY A 116 -3.38 0.36 -12.97
CA GLY A 116 -2.74 1.63 -12.65
C GLY A 116 -1.21 1.57 -12.74
N VAL A 117 -0.56 2.70 -12.92
CA VAL A 117 0.90 2.82 -12.89
C VAL A 117 1.33 4.01 -12.03
N VAL A 118 2.38 3.82 -11.22
CA VAL A 118 3.08 4.89 -10.50
C VAL A 118 4.42 5.13 -11.19
N THR A 119 4.64 6.32 -11.74
CA THR A 119 5.79 6.61 -12.63
C THR A 119 6.47 7.94 -12.29
N ALA A 120 7.77 8.03 -12.55
CA ALA A 120 8.55 9.26 -12.38
C ALA A 120 8.32 10.26 -13.51
N GLY A 121 7.60 9.89 -14.59
CA GLY A 121 7.25 10.78 -15.70
C GLY A 121 8.41 11.19 -16.62
N HIS A 122 9.65 10.77 -16.31
CA HIS A 122 10.88 11.16 -17.02
C HIS A 122 10.84 10.96 -18.55
N TRP A 123 10.04 10.01 -19.03
CA TRP A 123 9.87 9.64 -20.44
C TRP A 123 9.11 10.69 -21.25
N ALA A 124 8.46 11.66 -20.60
CA ALA A 124 7.63 12.67 -21.21
C ALA A 124 8.36 13.99 -21.54
N ASN A 125 9.68 13.92 -21.80
CA ASN A 125 10.50 15.11 -22.10
C ASN A 125 10.03 15.89 -23.34
N LYS A 126 9.24 15.24 -24.21
CA LYS A 126 8.55 15.82 -25.35
C LYS A 126 7.13 15.30 -25.36
N ARG A 127 6.19 16.16 -25.73
CA ARG A 127 4.77 15.83 -25.79
C ARG A 127 4.49 14.60 -26.68
N GLU A 128 5.14 14.51 -27.83
CA GLU A 128 4.94 13.38 -28.77
C GLU A 128 5.49 12.07 -28.21
N ALA A 129 6.58 12.12 -27.44
CA ALA A 129 7.11 10.94 -26.76
C ALA A 129 6.14 10.46 -25.68
N ALA A 130 5.54 11.40 -24.95
CA ALA A 130 4.54 11.11 -23.95
C ALA A 130 3.29 10.44 -24.57
N ASP A 131 2.74 11.03 -25.64
CA ASP A 131 1.57 10.48 -26.34
C ASP A 131 1.84 9.09 -26.95
N ARG A 132 3.06 8.84 -27.46
CA ARG A 132 3.44 7.50 -27.95
C ARG A 132 3.44 6.46 -26.83
N LEU A 133 4.02 6.79 -25.68
CA LEU A 133 4.11 5.86 -24.56
C LEU A 133 2.72 5.55 -23.97
N VAL A 134 1.88 6.56 -23.75
CA VAL A 134 0.53 6.35 -23.22
C VAL A 134 -0.30 5.46 -24.16
N ARG A 135 -0.16 5.63 -25.49
CA ARG A 135 -0.82 4.76 -26.47
C ARG A 135 -0.27 3.33 -26.48
N GLU A 136 1.04 3.15 -26.28
CA GLU A 136 1.69 1.83 -26.22
C GLU A 136 1.14 0.97 -25.07
N PHE A 137 0.76 1.61 -23.96
CA PHE A 137 0.25 0.99 -22.74
C PHE A 137 -1.26 1.26 -22.53
N ALA A 138 -2.06 0.99 -23.57
CA ALA A 138 -3.50 1.25 -23.57
C ALA A 138 -4.31 0.48 -22.50
N ALA A 139 -3.74 -0.59 -21.93
CA ALA A 139 -4.33 -1.33 -20.81
C ALA A 139 -4.20 -0.60 -19.46
N ILE A 140 -3.34 0.43 -19.36
CA ILE A 140 -3.19 1.22 -18.14
C ILE A 140 -4.20 2.38 -18.15
N GLU A 141 -5.12 2.35 -17.20
CA GLU A 141 -6.24 3.28 -17.08
C GLU A 141 -5.99 4.41 -16.07
N SER A 142 -5.18 4.15 -15.05
CA SER A 142 -4.84 5.14 -14.02
C SER A 142 -3.34 5.44 -13.99
N TRP A 143 -3.00 6.72 -13.97
CA TRP A 143 -1.63 7.21 -14.05
C TRP A 143 -1.34 8.11 -12.85
N ASP A 144 -0.53 7.59 -11.93
CA ASP A 144 0.03 8.32 -10.80
C ASP A 144 1.41 8.86 -11.21
N VAL A 145 1.50 10.17 -11.47
CA VAL A 145 2.75 10.81 -11.89
C VAL A 145 3.38 11.53 -10.70
N SER A 146 4.62 11.16 -10.37
CA SER A 146 5.32 11.69 -9.19
C SER A 146 6.03 13.01 -9.48
N ILE A 147 5.89 13.97 -8.56
CA ILE A 147 6.69 15.20 -8.54
C ILE A 147 6.79 15.75 -7.13
N ASP A 148 7.98 16.21 -6.76
CA ASP A 148 8.28 16.80 -5.45
C ASP A 148 9.64 17.50 -5.51
N SER A 149 10.07 18.06 -4.37
CA SER A 149 11.33 18.78 -4.23
C SER A 149 12.56 17.97 -4.66
N TYR A 150 12.54 16.65 -4.48
CA TYR A 150 13.67 15.78 -4.82
C TYR A 150 13.58 15.22 -6.25
N HIS A 151 12.37 15.06 -6.79
CA HIS A 151 12.15 14.70 -8.19
C HIS A 151 12.60 15.82 -9.13
N LEU A 152 12.40 17.08 -8.75
CA LEU A 152 12.80 18.24 -9.54
C LEU A 152 14.32 18.39 -9.74
N ASP A 153 15.14 17.65 -8.98
CA ASP A 153 16.58 17.60 -9.23
C ASP A 153 16.93 16.72 -10.46
N TRP A 154 15.94 16.01 -11.01
CA TRP A 154 16.12 15.04 -12.10
C TRP A 154 15.15 15.21 -13.27
N VAL A 155 13.94 15.72 -13.01
CA VAL A 155 12.87 15.86 -14.01
C VAL A 155 12.25 17.24 -13.90
N GLU A 156 12.16 17.95 -15.02
CA GLU A 156 11.53 19.28 -15.06
C GLU A 156 10.01 19.19 -14.87
N MET A 157 9.42 20.21 -14.24
CA MET A 157 7.95 20.30 -14.06
C MET A 157 7.20 20.18 -15.40
N GLU A 158 7.74 20.76 -16.49
CA GLU A 158 7.14 20.65 -17.82
C GLU A 158 7.08 19.21 -18.33
N THR A 159 8.08 18.38 -18.01
CA THR A 159 8.09 16.95 -18.36
C THR A 159 6.94 16.22 -17.66
N VAL A 160 6.69 16.53 -16.39
CA VAL A 160 5.55 15.99 -15.63
C VAL A 160 4.22 16.43 -16.22
N VAL A 161 4.10 17.72 -16.58
CA VAL A 161 2.90 18.26 -17.24
C VAL A 161 2.64 17.58 -18.58
N ASN A 162 3.68 17.29 -19.37
CA ASN A 162 3.54 16.53 -20.61
C ASN A 162 2.98 15.12 -20.38
N ALA A 163 3.45 14.42 -19.35
CA ALA A 163 2.93 13.09 -19.00
C ALA A 163 1.45 13.15 -18.60
N ILE A 164 1.07 14.12 -17.77
CA ILE A 164 -0.31 14.35 -17.33
C ILE A 164 -1.22 14.64 -18.52
N CYS A 165 -0.82 15.59 -19.38
CA CYS A 165 -1.60 15.96 -20.56
C CYS A 165 -1.75 14.78 -21.53
N ALA A 166 -0.69 14.02 -21.79
CA ALA A 166 -0.74 12.85 -22.66
C ALA A 166 -1.72 11.78 -22.14
N ALA A 167 -1.68 11.48 -20.84
CA ALA A 167 -2.58 10.53 -20.22
C ALA A 167 -4.05 11.00 -20.26
N ARG A 168 -4.30 12.27 -19.91
CA ARG A 168 -5.65 12.85 -19.94
C ARG A 168 -6.23 12.90 -21.35
N ASP A 169 -5.45 13.36 -22.32
CA ASP A 169 -5.89 13.50 -23.70
C ASP A 169 -6.15 12.12 -24.35
N ALA A 170 -5.56 11.05 -23.81
CA ALA A 170 -5.88 9.67 -24.14
C ALA A 170 -7.06 9.06 -23.34
N GLY A 171 -7.79 9.89 -22.58
CA GLY A 171 -8.97 9.48 -21.79
C GLY A 171 -8.63 8.70 -20.52
N ARG A 172 -7.41 8.81 -19.99
CA ARG A 172 -6.97 8.10 -18.78
C ARG A 172 -7.21 8.94 -17.52
N THR A 173 -7.39 8.26 -16.39
CA THR A 173 -7.44 8.93 -15.08
C THR A 173 -6.02 9.28 -14.66
N VAL A 174 -5.82 10.50 -14.18
CA VAL A 174 -4.50 11.00 -13.78
C VAL A 174 -4.53 11.59 -12.38
N SER A 175 -3.53 11.23 -11.59
CA SER A 175 -3.23 11.81 -10.29
C SER A 175 -1.77 12.24 -10.21
N VAL A 176 -1.53 13.27 -9.42
CA VAL A 176 -0.18 13.74 -9.07
C VAL A 176 0.15 13.21 -7.68
N ARG A 177 1.25 12.44 -7.59
CA ARG A 177 1.82 11.99 -6.31
C ARG A 177 2.84 13.01 -5.86
N PHE A 178 2.57 13.67 -4.74
CA PHE A 178 3.42 14.72 -4.19
C PHE A 178 3.95 14.32 -2.82
N THR A 179 5.26 14.41 -2.62
CA THR A 179 5.86 14.21 -1.30
C THR A 179 6.35 15.53 -0.70
N TYR A 180 6.23 15.67 0.62
CA TYR A 180 6.63 16.88 1.34
C TYR A 180 7.35 16.54 2.65
N THR A 181 8.20 17.46 3.11
CA THR A 181 8.76 17.41 4.47
C THR A 181 7.74 17.94 5.48
N ASP A 182 7.78 17.51 6.74
CA ASP A 182 6.94 18.08 7.79
C ASP A 182 7.85 18.67 8.88
N PRO A 183 7.87 20.00 9.07
CA PRO A 183 7.10 21.01 8.34
C PRO A 183 7.55 21.16 6.86
N PRO A 184 6.65 21.56 5.94
CA PRO A 184 6.99 21.71 4.52
C PRO A 184 7.98 22.84 4.27
N THR A 185 8.96 22.58 3.40
CA THR A 185 9.92 23.58 2.95
C THR A 185 9.28 24.59 1.99
N ASP A 186 9.90 25.76 1.79
CA ASP A 186 9.45 26.72 0.78
C ASP A 186 9.39 26.12 -0.63
N ARG A 187 10.29 25.16 -0.94
CA ARG A 187 10.28 24.41 -2.20
C ARG A 187 9.05 23.51 -2.30
N ASP A 188 8.72 22.78 -1.23
CA ASP A 188 7.51 21.95 -1.17
C ASP A 188 6.25 22.81 -1.39
N LEU A 189 6.17 23.97 -0.73
CA LEU A 189 5.04 24.89 -0.87
C LEU A 189 4.90 25.46 -2.29
N ALA A 190 6.02 25.83 -2.92
CA ALA A 190 6.03 26.34 -4.28
C ALA A 190 5.56 25.28 -5.30
N ILE A 191 6.02 24.03 -5.14
CA ILE A 191 5.62 22.90 -5.97
C ILE A 191 4.14 22.60 -5.78
N HIS A 192 3.69 22.47 -4.53
CA HIS A 192 2.27 22.22 -4.22
C HIS A 192 1.37 23.26 -4.89
N LYS A 193 1.71 24.55 -4.75
CA LYS A 193 0.99 25.66 -5.41
C LYS A 193 1.00 25.57 -6.95
N ALA A 194 2.06 25.02 -7.55
CA ALA A 194 2.13 24.82 -8.99
C ALA A 194 1.22 23.67 -9.44
N ILE A 195 1.27 22.52 -8.76
CA ILE A 195 0.48 21.35 -9.13
C ILE A 195 -1.02 21.53 -8.88
N THR A 196 -1.42 22.34 -7.88
CA THR A 196 -2.84 22.66 -7.65
C THR A 196 -3.49 23.48 -8.76
N LYS A 197 -2.68 24.07 -9.66
CA LYS A 197 -3.17 24.80 -10.84
C LYS A 197 -3.39 23.88 -12.04
N ILE A 198 -2.96 22.63 -11.97
CA ILE A 198 -3.18 21.66 -13.04
C ILE A 198 -4.64 21.23 -12.94
N GLU A 199 -5.43 21.59 -13.95
CA GLU A 199 -6.86 21.29 -13.96
C GLU A 199 -7.13 19.80 -14.21
N GLY A 200 -8.13 19.26 -13.52
CA GLY A 200 -8.63 17.91 -13.75
C GLY A 200 -7.75 16.78 -13.23
N VAL A 201 -6.79 17.06 -12.34
CA VAL A 201 -5.98 16.03 -11.66
C VAL A 201 -6.28 15.97 -10.18
N LYS A 202 -6.25 14.76 -9.62
CA LYS A 202 -6.26 14.56 -8.16
C LYS A 202 -4.84 14.68 -7.65
N ILE A 203 -4.65 15.33 -6.50
CA ILE A 203 -3.34 15.39 -5.84
C ILE A 203 -3.40 14.47 -4.63
N ALA A 204 -2.49 13.50 -4.59
CA ALA A 204 -2.28 12.61 -3.47
C ALA A 204 -0.94 12.98 -2.82
N SER A 205 -1.02 13.56 -1.62
CA SER A 205 0.14 14.09 -0.91
C SER A 205 0.56 13.18 0.24
N GLN A 206 1.87 13.01 0.44
CA GLN A 206 2.40 12.15 1.50
C GLN A 206 3.66 12.77 2.14
N ARG A 207 3.79 12.67 3.46
CA ARG A 207 5.02 13.06 4.15
C ARG A 207 6.18 12.14 3.75
N VAL A 208 7.37 12.69 3.56
CA VAL A 208 8.62 11.93 3.43
C VAL A 208 8.88 11.13 4.70
N ARG A 209 9.10 9.83 4.54
CA ARG A 209 9.42 8.88 5.61
C ARG A 209 10.91 8.64 5.67
N ALA A 210 11.46 8.41 6.86
CA ALA A 210 12.89 8.19 7.09
C ALA A 210 13.31 6.76 6.73
N GLU A 211 13.05 6.34 5.50
CA GLU A 211 13.24 4.98 5.01
C GLU A 211 14.06 4.97 3.72
N GLY A 212 14.87 3.93 3.54
CA GLY A 212 15.75 3.82 2.37
C GLY A 212 16.72 4.98 2.28
N ARG A 213 16.81 5.68 1.14
CA ARG A 213 17.74 6.82 1.03
C ARG A 213 17.37 7.98 1.95
N ALA A 214 16.10 8.08 2.34
CA ALA A 214 15.62 9.14 3.19
C ALA A 214 16.12 9.04 4.64
N GLU A 215 16.65 7.89 5.07
CA GLU A 215 17.31 7.72 6.38
C GLU A 215 18.47 8.71 6.58
N LYS A 216 19.10 9.14 5.48
CA LYS A 216 20.23 10.09 5.49
C LYS A 216 19.75 11.55 5.51
N LEU A 217 18.46 11.79 5.35
CA LEU A 217 17.89 13.12 5.39
C LEU A 217 17.68 13.56 6.84
N LYS A 218 17.89 14.85 7.10
CA LYS A 218 17.56 15.46 8.39
C LYS A 218 16.08 15.81 8.37
N LEU A 219 15.24 14.86 8.75
CA LEU A 219 13.80 15.07 8.91
C LEU A 219 13.51 15.43 10.37
N GLU A 220 12.63 16.41 10.58
CA GLU A 220 12.16 16.72 11.93
C GLU A 220 11.28 15.56 12.43
N LYS A 221 11.47 15.20 13.70
CA LYS A 221 10.55 14.29 14.39
C LYS A 221 9.37 15.11 14.88
N SER A 222 8.18 14.55 14.75
CA SER A 222 6.99 15.14 15.36
C SER A 222 7.02 14.86 16.86
N ASP A 223 6.99 15.91 17.68
CA ASP A 223 6.88 15.81 19.15
C ASP A 223 5.42 15.73 19.62
N LYS A 224 4.49 15.34 18.74
CA LYS A 224 3.06 15.28 19.07
C LYS A 224 2.75 13.97 19.79
N TYR A 225 1.98 14.09 20.87
CA TYR A 225 1.39 12.93 21.52
C TYR A 225 0.50 12.16 20.53
N SER A 226 0.70 10.83 20.46
CA SER A 226 -0.14 9.92 19.68
C SER A 226 -0.78 8.90 20.60
N PRO A 227 -2.11 8.73 20.55
CA PRO A 227 -2.77 7.62 21.23
C PRO A 227 -2.65 6.31 20.43
N TYR A 228 -1.92 6.31 19.31
CA TYR A 228 -1.70 5.14 18.44
C TYR A 228 -2.97 4.49 17.87
N LEU A 229 -4.10 5.20 17.90
CA LEU A 229 -5.41 4.73 17.41
C LEU A 229 -5.55 4.77 15.88
N LYS A 230 -4.58 5.32 15.15
CA LYS A 230 -4.64 5.44 13.69
C LYS A 230 -4.48 4.04 13.06
N PRO A 231 -5.47 3.54 12.30
CA PRO A 231 -5.37 2.24 11.67
C PRO A 231 -4.34 2.22 10.54
N CYS A 232 -3.83 1.03 10.24
CA CYS A 232 -3.10 0.80 9.00
C CYS A 232 -4.05 0.94 7.80
N LEU A 233 -3.70 1.83 6.86
CA LEU A 233 -4.45 2.07 5.62
C LEU A 233 -3.72 1.52 4.40
N THR A 234 -3.09 0.34 4.54
CA THR A 234 -2.46 -0.32 3.39
C THR A 234 -3.47 -0.51 2.26
N GLN A 235 -3.03 -0.35 1.02
CA GLN A 235 -3.87 -0.51 -0.17
C GLN A 235 -3.72 -1.90 -0.79
N GLY A 236 -3.04 -2.83 -0.12
CA GLY A 236 -2.84 -4.19 -0.60
C GLY A 236 -1.38 -4.63 -0.57
N MET A 237 -1.18 -5.91 -0.83
CA MET A 237 0.15 -6.50 -0.89
C MET A 237 0.95 -6.02 -2.12
N VAL A 238 2.27 -6.08 -2.01
CA VAL A 238 3.20 -5.79 -3.11
C VAL A 238 3.98 -7.04 -3.45
N VAL A 239 3.84 -7.56 -4.66
CA VAL A 239 4.72 -8.58 -5.21
C VAL A 239 5.94 -7.89 -5.81
N ARG A 240 7.13 -8.21 -5.28
CA ARG A 240 8.38 -7.59 -5.70
C ARG A 240 8.95 -8.26 -6.95
N TYR A 241 9.93 -7.60 -7.54
CA TYR A 241 10.64 -8.06 -8.73
C TYR A 241 11.32 -9.43 -8.54
N ASP A 242 11.62 -9.79 -7.29
CA ASP A 242 12.23 -11.06 -6.90
C ASP A 242 11.21 -12.14 -6.48
N GLY A 243 9.90 -11.87 -6.59
CA GLY A 243 8.83 -12.80 -6.20
C GLY A 243 8.44 -12.75 -4.73
N SER A 244 9.25 -12.16 -3.85
CA SER A 244 8.87 -11.97 -2.45
C SER A 244 7.73 -10.94 -2.31
N VAL A 245 6.99 -11.00 -1.21
CA VAL A 245 5.81 -10.16 -1.01
C VAL A 245 5.96 -9.26 0.21
N ALA A 246 5.53 -8.01 0.06
CA ALA A 246 5.43 -7.01 1.12
C ALA A 246 3.96 -6.78 1.52
N PRO A 247 3.67 -6.39 2.76
CA PRO A 247 2.31 -6.05 3.20
C PRO A 247 1.79 -4.70 2.68
N CYS A 248 2.69 -3.83 2.22
CA CYS A 248 2.35 -2.48 1.77
C CYS A 248 3.43 -1.93 0.84
N CYS A 249 3.11 -0.84 0.14
CA CYS A 249 4.02 -0.10 -0.74
C CYS A 249 4.81 1.02 -0.04
N LEU A 250 4.79 1.06 1.30
CA LEU A 250 5.41 2.10 2.13
C LEU A 250 6.67 1.60 2.86
N ASN A 251 6.80 1.86 4.16
CA ASN A 251 8.04 1.64 4.93
C ASN A 251 8.55 0.20 4.92
N LEU A 252 7.66 -0.79 4.78
CA LEU A 252 8.05 -2.20 4.72
C LEU A 252 8.24 -2.73 3.29
N VAL A 253 8.08 -1.88 2.26
CA VAL A 253 8.06 -2.35 0.87
C VAL A 253 9.37 -3.02 0.48
N GLU A 254 10.55 -2.57 0.94
CA GLU A 254 11.82 -3.26 0.66
C GLU A 254 12.43 -3.95 1.90
N SER A 255 11.82 -3.86 3.07
CA SER A 255 12.26 -4.67 4.21
C SER A 255 11.80 -6.12 4.02
N ARG A 256 12.67 -7.07 4.34
CA ARG A 256 12.33 -8.50 4.45
C ARG A 256 12.34 -8.95 5.92
N ASP A 257 12.72 -8.06 6.83
CA ASP A 257 12.81 -8.31 8.25
C ASP A 257 11.55 -7.75 8.93
N HIS A 258 10.43 -8.43 8.76
CA HIS A 258 9.12 -8.06 9.34
C HIS A 258 8.16 -9.28 9.40
N PRO A 259 7.12 -9.31 10.26
CA PRO A 259 6.24 -10.48 10.43
C PRO A 259 5.42 -10.84 9.19
N PHE A 260 5.19 -9.88 8.31
CA PHE A 260 4.26 -10.04 7.19
C PHE A 260 4.88 -10.79 6.01
N GLN A 261 5.20 -12.06 6.20
CA GLN A 261 5.82 -12.92 5.19
C GLN A 261 4.76 -13.82 4.53
N PHE A 262 4.60 -13.68 3.21
CA PHE A 262 3.60 -14.44 2.43
C PHE A 262 4.23 -15.45 1.45
N GLY A 263 5.55 -15.65 1.57
CA GLY A 263 6.33 -16.57 0.73
C GLY A 263 6.81 -15.95 -0.58
N ASP A 264 7.04 -16.80 -1.58
CA ASP A 264 7.54 -16.45 -2.90
C ASP A 264 6.50 -16.75 -3.97
N ALA A 265 5.99 -15.69 -4.61
CA ALA A 265 4.97 -15.78 -5.64
C ALA A 265 5.45 -16.53 -6.90
N ARG A 266 6.76 -16.74 -7.09
CA ARG A 266 7.28 -17.53 -8.23
C ARG A 266 7.06 -19.03 -8.07
N THR A 267 6.82 -19.48 -6.83
CA THR A 267 6.67 -20.92 -6.51
C THR A 267 5.28 -21.25 -5.98
N ARG A 268 4.44 -20.24 -5.75
CA ARG A 268 3.08 -20.39 -5.23
C ARG A 268 2.08 -19.59 -6.07
N PRO A 269 0.85 -20.08 -6.26
CA PRO A 269 -0.21 -19.31 -6.89
C PRO A 269 -0.45 -17.97 -6.18
N LEU A 270 -0.62 -16.90 -6.94
CA LEU A 270 -0.91 -15.56 -6.43
C LEU A 270 -2.20 -15.51 -5.63
N THR A 271 -3.18 -16.37 -5.96
CA THR A 271 -4.44 -16.49 -5.19
C THR A 271 -4.19 -16.98 -3.77
N GLU A 272 -3.29 -17.94 -3.57
CA GLU A 272 -2.92 -18.42 -2.23
C GLU A 272 -2.13 -17.36 -1.46
N VAL A 273 -1.17 -16.71 -2.12
CA VAL A 273 -0.36 -15.65 -1.50
C VAL A 273 -1.23 -14.47 -1.08
N HIS A 274 -2.19 -14.09 -1.92
CA HIS A 274 -3.20 -13.07 -1.60
C HIS A 274 -4.10 -13.48 -0.45
N ARG A 275 -4.54 -14.74 -0.43
CA ARG A 275 -5.34 -15.30 0.67
C ARG A 275 -4.58 -15.24 2.00
N ASP A 276 -3.32 -15.65 2.03
CA ASP A 276 -2.48 -15.56 3.23
C ASP A 276 -2.35 -14.12 3.75
N TYR A 277 -2.24 -13.15 2.83
CA TYR A 277 -2.30 -11.72 3.17
C TYR A 277 -3.65 -11.32 3.78
N ARG A 278 -4.75 -11.79 3.19
CA ARG A 278 -6.13 -11.51 3.64
C ARG A 278 -6.54 -12.21 4.92
N VAL A 279 -5.76 -13.16 5.45
CA VAL A 279 -6.08 -13.82 6.73
C VAL A 279 -5.00 -13.62 7.78
N GLN A 280 -4.02 -12.74 7.54
CA GLN A 280 -2.93 -12.50 8.48
C GLN A 280 -3.45 -11.76 9.74
N PRO A 281 -3.43 -12.39 10.95
CA PRO A 281 -4.11 -11.84 12.13
C PRO A 281 -3.58 -10.48 12.59
N LEU A 282 -2.25 -10.31 12.63
CA LEU A 282 -1.62 -9.06 13.06
C LEU A 282 -1.99 -7.89 12.13
N LEU A 283 -2.04 -8.12 10.82
CA LEU A 283 -2.39 -7.14 9.81
C LEU A 283 -3.86 -6.74 9.95
N LYS A 284 -4.76 -7.72 10.16
CA LYS A 284 -6.18 -7.44 10.43
C LYS A 284 -6.37 -6.65 11.71
N LEU A 285 -5.62 -6.96 12.77
CA LEU A 285 -5.66 -6.22 14.02
C LEU A 285 -5.25 -4.75 13.82
N ILE A 286 -4.10 -4.48 13.18
CA ILE A 286 -3.64 -3.09 13.00
C ILE A 286 -4.50 -2.30 12.01
N ARG A 287 -5.16 -2.97 11.06
CA ARG A 287 -6.13 -2.35 10.14
C ARG A 287 -7.44 -1.97 10.84
N THR A 288 -7.86 -2.74 11.84
CA THR A 288 -9.13 -2.52 12.53
C THR A 288 -9.01 -1.64 13.78
N MET A 289 -7.98 -1.85 14.61
CA MET A 289 -7.81 -1.17 15.91
C MET A 289 -6.70 -0.12 15.92
N GLY A 290 -5.86 -0.07 14.88
CA GLY A 290 -4.60 0.66 14.95
C GLY A 290 -3.58 -0.05 15.83
N PHE A 291 -2.71 0.72 16.46
CA PHE A 291 -1.50 0.23 17.14
C PHE A 291 -1.56 0.36 18.66
N ALA A 292 -2.56 1.03 19.22
CA ALA A 292 -2.68 1.28 20.66
C ALA A 292 -2.55 0.01 21.50
N GLU A 293 -3.37 -1.00 21.19
CA GLU A 293 -3.37 -2.27 21.93
C GLU A 293 -2.02 -3.00 21.84
N LEU A 294 -1.36 -2.94 20.67
CA LEU A 294 -0.03 -3.53 20.49
C LEU A 294 0.99 -2.81 21.36
N VAL A 295 0.94 -1.48 21.40
CA VAL A 295 1.84 -0.67 22.23
C VAL A 295 1.63 -1.00 23.70
N ASP A 296 0.39 -1.07 24.18
CA ASP A 296 0.07 -1.41 25.57
C ASP A 296 0.61 -2.80 25.97
N TRP A 297 0.45 -3.82 25.10
CA TRP A 297 1.00 -5.15 25.36
C TRP A 297 2.53 -5.15 25.43
N LEU A 298 3.18 -4.47 24.48
CA LEU A 298 4.63 -4.43 24.40
C LEU A 298 5.26 -3.60 25.53
N GLU A 299 4.60 -2.52 25.97
CA GLU A 299 5.00 -1.73 27.14
C GLU A 299 4.89 -2.58 28.42
N ALA A 300 3.76 -3.28 28.60
CA ALA A 300 3.55 -4.14 29.77
C ALA A 300 4.60 -5.28 29.86
N ASP A 301 5.04 -5.79 28.72
CA ASP A 301 6.10 -6.80 28.62
C ASP A 301 7.52 -6.20 28.71
N GLY A 302 7.66 -4.87 28.81
CA GLY A 302 8.93 -4.16 28.90
C GLY A 302 9.77 -4.21 27.61
N LEU A 303 9.14 -4.46 26.46
CA LEU A 303 9.81 -4.58 25.16
C LEU A 303 9.98 -3.22 24.47
N ILE A 304 9.17 -2.22 24.80
CA ILE A 304 9.24 -0.87 24.24
C ILE A 304 9.09 0.18 25.35
N ASP A 305 9.52 1.39 25.05
CA ASP A 305 9.13 2.61 25.76
C ASP A 305 8.25 3.43 24.81
N PRO A 306 6.96 3.68 25.13
CA PRO A 306 6.08 4.46 24.27
C PRO A 306 6.55 5.90 24.04
N THR A 307 7.44 6.44 24.89
CA THR A 307 8.00 7.79 24.72
C THR A 307 9.06 7.86 23.62
N ASP A 308 9.64 6.72 23.23
CA ASP A 308 10.61 6.60 22.14
C ASP A 308 9.96 6.28 20.78
N LEU A 309 8.65 6.01 20.77
CA LEU A 309 7.94 5.59 19.57
C LEU A 309 7.52 6.78 18.69
N PRO A 310 7.57 6.63 17.35
CA PRO A 310 7.05 7.65 16.46
C PRO A 310 5.51 7.72 16.51
N ASP A 311 4.97 8.92 16.33
CA ASP A 311 3.54 9.21 16.40
C ASP A 311 2.74 8.73 15.18
N ASP A 312 3.38 8.70 14.02
CA ASP A 312 2.81 8.27 12.75
C ASP A 312 2.73 6.75 12.61
N ALA A 313 1.58 6.26 12.17
CA ALA A 313 1.31 4.83 12.03
C ALA A 313 2.29 4.06 11.11
N CYS A 314 2.78 4.68 10.03
CA CYS A 314 3.71 4.02 9.11
C CYS A 314 5.11 3.93 9.71
N ASP A 315 5.57 5.01 10.34
CA ASP A 315 6.87 5.04 11.00
C ASP A 315 6.87 4.13 12.24
N LEU A 316 5.77 4.09 12.98
CA LEU A 316 5.55 3.17 14.10
C LEU A 316 5.58 1.72 13.63
N CYS A 317 4.86 1.40 12.55
CA CYS A 317 4.86 0.08 11.96
C CYS A 317 6.30 -0.37 11.65
N SER A 318 7.10 0.48 11.02
CA SER A 318 8.50 0.13 10.72
C SER A 318 9.34 -0.07 11.99
N ALA A 319 9.26 0.86 12.94
CA ALA A 319 10.04 0.83 14.18
C ALA A 319 9.75 -0.40 15.06
N VAL A 320 8.49 -0.87 15.05
CA VAL A 320 8.03 -2.01 15.85
C VAL A 320 8.23 -3.32 15.08
N MET A 321 7.80 -3.38 13.83
CA MET A 321 7.70 -4.64 13.08
C MET A 321 9.06 -5.15 12.59
N GLN A 322 10.08 -4.30 12.53
CA GLN A 322 11.45 -4.72 12.19
C GLN A 322 12.25 -5.25 13.39
N ARG A 323 11.66 -5.27 14.59
CA ARG A 323 12.30 -5.82 15.80
C ARG A 323 11.93 -7.29 16.00
N PRO A 324 12.87 -8.25 15.93
CA PRO A 324 12.53 -9.68 16.01
C PRO A 324 11.90 -10.13 17.33
N ASP A 325 12.34 -9.56 18.45
CA ASP A 325 11.80 -9.82 19.81
C ASP A 325 10.35 -9.37 19.94
N VAL A 326 10.07 -8.15 19.49
CA VAL A 326 8.72 -7.55 19.44
C VAL A 326 7.82 -8.34 18.50
N THR A 327 8.27 -8.60 17.28
CA THR A 327 7.52 -9.34 16.28
C THR A 327 7.16 -10.74 16.74
N LYS A 328 8.11 -11.46 17.35
CA LYS A 328 7.84 -12.78 17.92
C LYS A 328 6.71 -12.71 18.95
N ARG A 329 6.77 -11.75 19.87
CA ARG A 329 5.74 -11.58 20.91
C ARG A 329 4.37 -11.24 20.34
N LEU A 330 4.31 -10.32 19.38
CA LEU A 330 3.05 -9.97 18.70
C LEU A 330 2.43 -11.18 18.00
N ILE A 331 3.25 -11.97 17.29
CA ILE A 331 2.80 -13.20 16.64
C ILE A 331 2.29 -14.22 17.66
N GLU A 332 2.96 -14.39 18.81
CA GLU A 332 2.47 -15.26 19.87
C GLU A 332 1.07 -14.84 20.35
N ILE A 333 0.86 -13.54 20.63
CA ILE A 333 -0.44 -13.02 21.11
C ILE A 333 -1.55 -13.24 20.08
N VAL A 334 -1.34 -12.81 18.83
CA VAL A 334 -2.40 -12.87 17.80
C VAL A 334 -2.67 -14.29 17.30
N SER A 335 -1.79 -15.24 17.60
CA SER A 335 -1.98 -16.67 17.30
C SER A 335 -2.69 -17.44 18.42
N GLU A 336 -2.96 -16.81 19.57
CA GLU A 336 -3.80 -17.42 20.60
C GLU A 336 -5.23 -17.62 20.06
N PRO A 337 -5.85 -18.82 20.16
CA PRO A 337 -7.12 -19.10 19.49
C PRO A 337 -8.26 -18.12 19.82
N ALA A 338 -8.35 -17.68 21.08
CA ALA A 338 -9.34 -16.70 21.50
C ALA A 338 -9.07 -15.31 20.91
N MET A 339 -7.79 -14.92 20.78
CA MET A 339 -7.40 -13.66 20.15
C MET A 339 -7.62 -13.69 18.65
N GLU A 340 -7.20 -14.77 17.98
CA GLU A 340 -7.40 -15.00 16.55
C GLU A 340 -8.89 -14.89 16.18
N LEU A 341 -9.78 -15.51 16.98
CA LEU A 341 -11.23 -15.39 16.81
C LEU A 341 -11.74 -13.96 16.96
N ARG A 342 -11.29 -13.24 18.00
CA ARG A 342 -11.68 -11.84 18.22
C ARG A 342 -11.26 -10.96 17.05
N ILE A 343 -10.04 -11.13 16.55
CA ILE A 343 -9.52 -10.41 15.38
C ILE A 343 -10.38 -10.73 14.15
N ALA A 344 -10.69 -12.00 13.90
CA ALA A 344 -11.51 -12.41 12.77
C ALA A 344 -12.93 -11.82 12.82
N MET A 345 -13.56 -11.82 14.01
CA MET A 345 -14.86 -11.18 14.22
C MET A 345 -14.78 -9.67 14.00
N LEU A 346 -13.70 -9.03 14.44
CA LEU A 346 -13.51 -7.60 14.29
C LEU A 346 -13.30 -7.21 12.82
N ALA A 347 -12.44 -7.92 12.08
CA ALA A 347 -12.26 -7.73 10.64
C ALA A 347 -13.59 -7.89 9.88
N SER A 348 -14.36 -8.92 10.24
CA SER A 348 -15.67 -9.16 9.65
C SER A 348 -16.67 -8.03 9.91
N ARG A 349 -16.70 -7.45 11.12
CA ARG A 349 -17.65 -6.38 11.48
C ARG A 349 -17.23 -4.99 11.02
N VAL A 350 -15.94 -4.69 11.07
CA VAL A 350 -15.41 -3.34 10.79
C VAL A 350 -15.07 -3.18 9.31
N LEU A 351 -14.51 -4.22 8.69
CA LEU A 351 -14.03 -4.18 7.30
C LEU A 351 -14.97 -4.91 6.33
N GLY A 352 -15.90 -5.73 6.83
CA GLY A 352 -16.72 -6.60 5.97
C GLY A 352 -15.95 -7.79 5.41
N GLU A 353 -14.84 -8.16 6.06
CA GLU A 353 -13.93 -9.21 5.58
C GLU A 353 -14.16 -10.51 6.34
N HIS A 354 -14.77 -11.49 5.68
CA HIS A 354 -15.32 -12.67 6.36
C HIS A 354 -14.41 -13.91 6.29
N GLU A 355 -13.47 -13.94 5.36
CA GLU A 355 -12.65 -15.13 5.05
C GLU A 355 -11.90 -15.67 6.28
N MET A 356 -11.23 -14.80 7.04
CA MET A 356 -10.52 -15.20 8.26
C MET A 356 -11.46 -15.82 9.30
N LEU A 357 -12.71 -15.36 9.40
CA LEU A 357 -13.67 -15.87 10.37
C LEU A 357 -14.13 -17.28 10.01
N HIS A 358 -14.39 -17.56 8.73
CA HIS A 358 -14.68 -18.91 8.25
C HIS A 358 -13.50 -19.86 8.53
N ASP A 359 -12.27 -19.42 8.25
CA ASP A 359 -11.05 -20.19 8.52
C ASP A 359 -10.90 -20.55 10.01
N VAL A 360 -11.04 -19.55 10.89
CA VAL A 360 -10.91 -19.75 12.33
C VAL A 360 -11.99 -20.68 12.85
N GLN A 361 -13.24 -20.53 12.40
CA GLN A 361 -14.34 -21.40 12.78
C GLN A 361 -14.10 -22.85 12.33
N ALA A 362 -13.68 -23.06 11.08
CA ALA A 362 -13.40 -24.38 10.53
C ALA A 362 -12.25 -25.09 11.26
N ARG A 363 -11.15 -24.38 11.56
CA ARG A 363 -9.99 -24.93 12.28
C ARG A 363 -10.26 -25.23 13.75
N ASN A 364 -11.16 -24.47 14.38
CA ASN A 364 -11.43 -24.53 15.82
C ASN A 364 -12.82 -25.09 16.17
N ALA A 365 -13.46 -25.80 15.24
CA ALA A 365 -14.73 -26.48 15.50
C ALA A 365 -14.62 -27.36 16.75
N GLY A 366 -15.36 -27.02 17.80
CA GLY A 366 -15.36 -27.72 19.10
C GLY A 366 -14.25 -27.33 20.08
N ARG A 367 -13.39 -26.35 19.77
CA ARG A 367 -12.35 -25.83 20.69
C ARG A 367 -12.76 -24.59 21.47
N PHE A 368 -13.73 -23.82 20.95
CA PHE A 368 -14.25 -22.65 21.66
C PHE A 368 -15.25 -23.06 22.75
N PRO A 369 -15.37 -22.27 23.84
CA PRO A 369 -16.49 -22.40 24.77
C PRO A 369 -17.84 -22.43 24.01
N PRO A 370 -18.81 -23.28 24.41
CA PRO A 370 -20.06 -23.47 23.65
C PRO A 370 -20.84 -22.18 23.36
N HIS A 371 -20.75 -21.18 24.25
CA HIS A 371 -21.40 -19.89 24.06
C HIS A 371 -20.73 -19.04 22.98
N GLU A 372 -19.39 -19.05 22.88
CA GLU A 372 -18.64 -18.32 21.85
C GLU A 372 -18.86 -18.97 20.48
N ALA A 373 -18.79 -20.31 20.40
CA ALA A 373 -19.07 -21.04 19.18
C ALA A 373 -20.48 -20.73 18.65
N LYS A 374 -21.48 -20.72 19.54
CA LYS A 374 -22.87 -20.38 19.18
C LYS A 374 -22.99 -18.95 18.64
N LEU A 375 -22.34 -17.97 19.28
CA LEU A 375 -22.37 -16.57 18.83
C LEU A 375 -21.72 -16.39 17.45
N VAL A 376 -20.62 -17.11 17.19
CA VAL A 376 -19.94 -17.11 15.89
C VAL A 376 -20.83 -17.73 14.82
N ASP A 377 -21.44 -18.88 15.09
CA ASP A 377 -22.36 -19.56 14.17
C ASP A 377 -23.59 -18.71 13.85
N GLU A 378 -24.19 -18.07 14.86
CA GLU A 378 -25.33 -17.16 14.70
C GLU A 378 -24.95 -15.94 13.88
N TYR A 379 -23.76 -15.37 14.13
CA TYR A 379 -23.27 -14.23 13.37
C TYR A 379 -22.99 -14.59 11.91
N LEU A 380 -22.30 -15.70 11.64
CA LEU A 380 -22.02 -16.17 10.28
C LEU A 380 -23.30 -16.45 9.50
N LYS A 381 -24.30 -17.10 10.10
CA LYS A 381 -25.62 -17.30 9.47
C LYS A 381 -26.34 -16.00 9.13
N ALA A 382 -26.07 -14.92 9.88
CA ALA A 382 -26.69 -13.62 9.62
C ALA A 382 -26.02 -12.86 8.46
N ILE A 383 -24.71 -13.02 8.26
CA ILE A 383 -23.94 -12.31 7.23
C ILE A 383 -23.76 -13.13 5.94
N ASP A 384 -23.82 -14.46 6.03
CA ASP A 384 -23.72 -15.41 4.93
C ASP A 384 -24.75 -16.54 5.14
N PRO A 385 -26.05 -16.26 4.92
CA PRO A 385 -27.12 -17.22 5.18
C PRO A 385 -27.06 -18.47 4.28
N ASP A 386 -26.47 -18.34 3.09
CA ASP A 386 -26.37 -19.40 2.09
C ASP A 386 -25.01 -20.14 2.13
N GLY A 387 -24.04 -19.65 2.91
CA GLY A 387 -22.71 -20.24 3.05
C GLY A 387 -21.81 -20.05 1.83
N GLU A 388 -22.16 -19.11 0.93
CA GLU A 388 -21.50 -18.92 -0.36
C GLU A 388 -20.22 -18.05 -0.24
N VAL A 389 -20.10 -17.24 0.82
CA VAL A 389 -18.92 -16.37 1.01
C VAL A 389 -17.68 -17.19 1.34
N GLY A 390 -17.85 -18.33 2.03
CA GLY A 390 -16.79 -19.31 2.28
C GLY A 390 -16.41 -20.19 1.09
N ALA A 391 -17.12 -20.10 -0.05
CA ALA A 391 -16.92 -20.97 -1.21
C ALA A 391 -15.91 -20.44 -2.24
N TYR A 392 -15.36 -19.23 -2.05
CA TYR A 392 -14.29 -18.65 -2.89
C TYR A 392 -12.88 -19.00 -2.38
N ALA A 393 -12.71 -20.23 -1.87
CA ALA A 393 -11.43 -20.79 -1.44
C ALA A 393 -10.66 -21.43 -2.60
#